data_AF-A0A7V9A9X0-F1
#
_entry.id   AF-A0A7V9A9X0-F1
#
_cell.length_a   1.000
_cell.length_b   1.000
_cell.length_c   1.000
_cell.angle_alpha   90.00
_cell.angle_beta   90.00
_cell.angle_gamma   90.00
#
_symmetry.space_group_name_H-M   'P 1'
#
loop_
_entity.id
_entity.type
_entity.pdbx_description
1 polymer ?
#
loop_
_entity_poly.entity_id
_entity_poly.type
_entity_poly.pdbx_seq_one_letter_code
_entity_poly.pdbx_strand_id
1 'polypeptide(L)'
;MPQTDIFVTDHDLYQLVQFLLDQNCRIVPDLNYKEPSPLLIDSMREFENTRTIQEEKLFFVLNKSWQKSPLDFGQYEKEGHTIYYIKQKNGGPTLDIYAPLPIVHKDNVVLPHGFIAYHGQFWNPVVEANETAPDPLKSAYLNARKFLRRNAMTRKANKRTYVIAANARKKLEEGYALGAPFESE
;
A
#
# COMPACT_ATOMS: atom_id res chain seq x y z
N MET A 1 -5.44 13.03 -4.72
CA MET A 1 -4.51 12.04 -4.14
C MET A 1 -3.63 11.55 -5.28
N PRO A 2 -2.32 11.87 -5.29
CA PRO A 2 -1.40 11.24 -6.23
C PRO A 2 -1.39 9.73 -6.03
N GLN A 3 -1.62 8.99 -7.11
CA GLN A 3 -1.79 7.54 -7.11
C GLN A 3 -1.16 6.95 -8.37
N THR A 4 -0.52 5.80 -8.22
CA THR A 4 -0.13 4.94 -9.33
C THR A 4 -0.87 3.62 -9.16
N ASP A 5 -1.75 3.29 -10.11
CA ASP A 5 -2.44 2.00 -10.16
C ASP A 5 -1.45 0.91 -10.61
N ILE A 6 -1.44 -0.22 -9.90
CA ILE A 6 -0.44 -1.28 -10.11
C ILE A 6 -1.09 -2.66 -10.18
N PHE A 7 -0.51 -3.56 -10.97
CA PHE A 7 -0.71 -5.00 -10.85
C PHE A 7 0.60 -5.59 -10.38
N VAL A 8 0.56 -6.23 -9.22
CA VAL A 8 1.73 -6.79 -8.54
C VAL A 8 1.41 -8.20 -8.06
N THR A 9 2.43 -9.06 -8.06
CA THR A 9 2.42 -10.31 -7.31
C THR A 9 2.94 -10.07 -5.90
N ASP A 10 2.83 -11.06 -5.01
CA ASP A 10 3.50 -10.98 -3.70
C ASP A 10 5.01 -10.83 -3.83
N HIS A 11 5.63 -11.42 -4.86
CA HIS A 11 7.07 -11.24 -5.09
C HIS A 11 7.42 -9.79 -5.46
N ASP A 12 6.61 -9.12 -6.30
CA ASP A 12 6.80 -7.70 -6.60
C ASP A 12 6.60 -6.83 -5.34
N LEU A 13 5.62 -7.17 -4.51
CA LEU A 13 5.34 -6.49 -3.25
C LEU A 13 6.50 -6.66 -2.26
N TYR A 14 7.03 -7.86 -2.09
CA TYR A 14 8.18 -8.12 -1.22
C TYR A 14 9.42 -7.35 -1.65
N GLN A 15 9.68 -7.29 -2.96
CA GLN A 15 10.77 -6.48 -3.51
C GLN A 15 10.59 -4.99 -3.22
N LEU A 16 9.36 -4.47 -3.35
CA LEU A 16 9.04 -3.07 -3.02
C LEU A 16 9.22 -2.79 -1.53
N VAL A 17 8.75 -3.70 -0.68
CA VAL A 17 8.81 -3.53 0.78
C VAL A 17 10.26 -3.59 1.25
N GLN A 18 11.05 -4.55 0.78
CA GLN A 18 12.49 -4.60 1.08
C GLN A 18 13.17 -3.29 0.68
N PHE A 19 12.88 -2.78 -0.53
CA PHE A 19 13.40 -1.50 -0.99
C PHE A 19 13.04 -0.31 -0.07
N LEU A 20 11.84 -0.32 0.52
CA LEU A 20 11.41 0.73 1.46
C LEU A 20 12.05 0.57 2.83
N LEU A 21 12.18 -0.67 3.34
CA LEU A 21 12.89 -0.97 4.58
C LEU A 21 14.37 -0.56 4.48
N ASP A 22 15.02 -0.82 3.35
CA ASP A 22 16.40 -0.39 3.06
C ASP A 22 16.56 1.15 3.07
N GLN A 23 15.46 1.90 2.93
CA GLN A 23 15.40 3.35 3.06
C GLN A 23 15.05 3.82 4.47
N ASN A 24 15.15 2.95 5.47
CA ASN A 24 14.77 3.19 6.87
C ASN A 24 13.29 3.56 7.03
N CYS A 25 12.43 3.09 6.11
CA CYS A 25 10.99 3.17 6.31
C CYS A 25 10.54 2.08 7.27
N ARG A 26 9.38 2.29 7.90
CA ARG A 26 8.66 1.31 8.71
C ARG A 26 7.30 1.06 8.07
N ILE A 27 6.85 -0.19 8.09
CA ILE A 27 5.57 -0.58 7.49
C ILE A 27 4.54 -0.76 8.60
N VAL A 28 3.31 -0.34 8.35
CA VAL A 28 2.20 -0.47 9.29
C VAL A 28 1.01 -1.07 8.56
N PRO A 29 0.55 -2.28 8.90
CA PRO A 29 -0.63 -2.88 8.27
C PRO A 29 -1.92 -2.19 8.70
N ASP A 30 -2.95 -2.17 7.85
CA ASP A 30 -4.27 -1.63 8.21
C ASP A 30 -5.13 -2.66 8.96
N LEU A 31 -4.80 -2.89 10.24
CA LEU A 31 -5.46 -3.89 11.07
C LEU A 31 -6.58 -3.32 11.93
N ASN A 32 -7.38 -4.23 12.49
CA ASN A 32 -8.25 -3.95 13.64
C ASN A 32 -7.44 -4.06 14.93
N TYR A 33 -6.97 -2.91 15.44
CA TYR A 33 -6.11 -2.84 16.61
C TYR A 33 -6.92 -2.90 17.92
N LYS A 34 -6.35 -3.54 18.95
CA LYS A 34 -6.94 -3.59 20.31
C LYS A 34 -6.63 -2.35 21.14
N GLU A 35 -5.59 -1.63 20.76
CA GLU A 35 -5.11 -0.41 21.40
C GLU A 35 -4.75 0.60 20.30
N PRO A 36 -4.74 1.92 20.57
CA PRO A 36 -4.36 2.95 19.59
C PRO A 36 -2.83 3.01 19.39
N SER A 37 -2.21 1.86 19.11
CA SER A 37 -0.77 1.68 18.92
C SER A 37 -0.54 0.82 17.68
N PRO A 38 0.16 1.35 16.66
CA PRO A 38 0.35 0.63 15.41
C PRO A 38 1.35 -0.52 15.58
N LEU A 39 1.12 -1.62 14.87
CA LEU A 39 2.13 -2.65 14.67
C LEU A 39 3.17 -2.10 13.70
N LEU A 40 4.40 -1.91 14.19
CA LEU A 40 5.52 -1.49 13.35
C LEU A 40 6.24 -2.73 12.82
N ILE A 41 6.31 -2.85 11.50
CA ILE A 41 7.03 -3.91 10.81
C ILE A 41 8.37 -3.30 10.35
N ASP A 42 9.45 -3.82 10.91
CA ASP A 42 10.82 -3.35 10.69
C ASP A 42 11.68 -4.41 9.94
N SER A 43 11.09 -5.57 9.63
CA SER A 43 11.78 -6.66 8.91
C SER A 43 10.90 -7.34 7.86
N MET A 44 11.54 -7.93 6.84
CA MET A 44 10.82 -8.71 5.81
C MET A 44 10.09 -9.91 6.39
N ARG A 45 10.65 -10.58 7.42
CA ARG A 45 10.00 -11.72 8.06
C ARG A 45 8.67 -11.34 8.71
N GLU A 46 8.63 -10.21 9.40
CA GLU A 46 7.38 -9.68 9.98
C GLU A 46 6.38 -9.28 8.90
N PHE A 47 6.87 -8.68 7.80
CA PHE A 47 6.03 -8.34 6.66
C PHE A 47 5.40 -9.58 6.03
N GLU A 48 6.19 -10.61 5.72
CA GLU A 48 5.73 -11.87 5.14
C GLU A 48 4.70 -12.55 6.04
N ASN A 49 4.95 -12.62 7.36
CA ASN A 49 4.00 -13.16 8.32
C ASN A 49 2.68 -12.38 8.33
N THR A 50 2.75 -11.05 8.33
CA THR A 50 1.54 -10.20 8.31
C THR A 50 0.76 -10.40 7.02
N ARG A 51 1.44 -10.40 5.88
CA ARG A 51 0.83 -10.57 4.56
C ARG A 51 0.17 -11.94 4.38
N THR A 52 0.81 -13.00 4.87
CA THR A 52 0.36 -14.38 4.64
C THR A 52 -0.63 -14.88 5.68
N ILE A 53 -0.42 -14.57 6.97
CA ILE A 53 -1.25 -15.08 8.07
C ILE A 53 -2.46 -14.19 8.30
N GLN A 54 -2.31 -12.88 8.18
CA GLN A 54 -3.41 -11.92 8.41
C GLN A 54 -4.10 -11.49 7.11
N GLU A 55 -3.59 -11.94 5.96
CA GLU A 55 -4.10 -11.62 4.62
C GLU A 55 -4.24 -10.10 4.36
N GLU A 56 -3.44 -9.29 5.04
CA GLU A 56 -3.55 -7.83 4.96
C GLU A 56 -3.16 -7.32 3.57
N LYS A 57 -3.91 -6.35 3.07
CA LYS A 57 -3.80 -5.82 1.70
C LYS A 57 -3.39 -4.36 1.69
N LEU A 58 -3.68 -3.60 2.74
CA LEU A 58 -3.32 -2.19 2.86
C LEU A 58 -2.22 -2.02 3.89
N PHE A 59 -1.17 -1.33 3.49
CA PHE A 59 -0.04 -1.00 4.34
C PHE A 59 0.29 0.48 4.23
N PHE A 60 0.58 1.10 5.37
CA PHE A 60 1.08 2.45 5.49
C PHE A 60 2.58 2.44 5.69
N VAL A 61 3.28 3.33 5.00
CA VAL A 61 4.73 3.45 5.06
C VAL A 61 5.09 4.75 5.76
N LEU A 62 5.82 4.60 6.86
CA LEU A 62 6.30 5.68 7.70
C LEU A 62 7.80 5.87 7.52
N ASN A 63 8.28 7.10 7.63
CA ASN A 63 9.69 7.39 7.78
C ASN A 63 9.85 8.63 8.65
N LYS A 64 10.86 8.63 9.53
CA LYS A 64 11.16 9.77 10.41
C LYS A 64 11.41 11.06 9.62
N SER A 65 11.89 10.98 8.38
CA SER A 65 12.16 12.15 7.54
C SER A 65 10.90 12.91 7.08
N TRP A 66 9.72 12.30 7.09
CA TRP A 66 8.46 12.97 6.74
C TRP A 66 7.38 12.89 7.81
N GLN A 67 7.58 12.10 8.86
CA GLN A 67 6.61 11.98 9.95
C GLN A 67 6.61 13.27 10.79
N LYS A 68 5.58 14.10 10.61
CA LYS A 68 5.37 15.35 11.36
C LYS A 68 4.53 15.19 12.63
N SER A 69 3.79 14.09 12.72
CA SER A 69 2.90 13.76 13.84
C SER A 69 2.74 12.24 13.94
N PRO A 70 2.33 11.70 15.11
CA PRO A 70 1.94 10.30 15.22
C PRO A 70 0.75 9.99 14.31
N LEU A 71 0.54 8.71 13.99
CA LEU A 71 -0.69 8.26 13.34
C LEU A 71 -1.89 8.56 14.25
N ASP A 72 -2.99 9.05 13.67
CA ASP A 72 -4.24 9.22 14.40
C ASP A 72 -5.10 7.94 14.29
N PHE A 73 -5.78 7.62 15.37
CA PHE A 73 -6.65 6.45 15.45
C PHE A 73 -8.11 6.88 15.55
N GLY A 74 -8.95 6.20 14.78
CA GLY A 74 -10.38 6.12 15.05
C GLY A 74 -10.69 4.92 15.92
N GLN A 75 -11.88 4.90 16.50
CA GLN A 75 -12.38 3.74 17.23
C GLN A 75 -13.84 3.47 16.88
N TYR A 76 -14.25 2.22 16.96
CA TYR A 76 -15.63 1.78 16.86
C TYR A 76 -15.86 0.54 17.74
N GLU A 77 -17.11 0.29 18.11
CA GLU A 77 -17.48 -0.90 18.87
C GLU A 77 -17.82 -2.05 17.91
N LYS A 78 -17.23 -3.23 18.14
CA LYS A 78 -17.53 -4.47 17.42
C LYS A 78 -17.62 -5.61 18.41
N GLU A 79 -18.77 -6.29 18.46
CA GLU A 79 -19.00 -7.44 19.34
C GLU A 79 -18.70 -7.16 20.83
N GLY A 80 -18.97 -5.92 21.28
CA GLY A 80 -18.70 -5.48 22.66
C GLY A 80 -17.23 -5.16 22.96
N HIS A 81 -16.39 -5.10 21.93
CA HIS A 81 -15.00 -4.68 22.02
C HIS A 81 -14.76 -3.37 21.26
N THR A 82 -14.02 -2.45 21.89
CA THR A 82 -13.48 -1.26 21.20
C THR A 82 -12.37 -1.69 20.26
N ILE A 83 -12.53 -1.38 18.98
CA ILE A 83 -11.55 -1.65 17.92
C ILE A 83 -11.02 -0.31 17.40
N TYR A 84 -9.70 -0.22 17.30
CA TYR A 84 -9.00 0.95 16.76
C TYR A 84 -8.56 0.72 15.32
N TYR A 85 -8.60 1.78 14.51
CA TYR A 85 -8.15 1.77 13.11
C TYR A 85 -7.40 3.06 12.78
N ILE A 86 -6.53 3.02 11.78
CA ILE A 86 -5.72 4.17 11.37
C ILE A 86 -6.55 5.09 10.49
N LYS A 87 -6.56 6.39 10.79
CA LYS A 87 -7.22 7.39 9.92
C LYS A 87 -6.24 7.90 8.86
N GLN A 88 -6.37 7.42 7.62
CA GLN A 88 -5.42 7.70 6.51
C GLN A 88 -5.14 9.19 6.20
N LYS A 89 -5.97 10.13 6.66
CA LYS A 89 -5.82 11.58 6.42
C LYS A 89 -5.53 12.39 7.67
N ASN A 90 -5.34 11.74 8.80
CA ASN A 90 -5.11 12.38 10.09
C ASN A 90 -3.84 11.82 10.74
N GLY A 91 -2.96 12.72 11.17
CA GLY A 91 -1.67 12.32 11.71
C GLY A 91 -0.72 11.79 10.65
N GLY A 92 0.50 11.46 11.09
CA GLY A 92 1.64 10.92 10.34
C GLY A 92 1.43 10.74 8.84
N PRO A 93 1.87 11.67 7.98
CA PRO A 93 1.68 11.54 6.54
C PRO A 93 2.35 10.26 6.03
N THR A 94 1.59 9.46 5.30
CA THR A 94 1.98 8.10 4.89
C THR A 94 2.11 7.97 3.38
N LEU A 95 2.94 7.02 2.95
CA LEU A 95 2.83 6.41 1.64
C LEU A 95 1.99 5.15 1.81
N ASP A 96 0.93 5.02 1.04
CA ASP A 96 -0.03 3.92 1.14
C ASP A 96 0.27 2.91 0.04
N ILE A 97 0.26 1.63 0.39
CA ILE A 97 0.43 0.50 -0.52
C ILE A 97 -0.78 -0.40 -0.35
N TYR A 98 -1.62 -0.45 -1.37
CA TYR A 98 -2.69 -1.42 -1.46
C TYR A 98 -2.31 -2.48 -2.50
N ALA A 99 -2.25 -3.75 -2.08
CA ALA A 99 -1.90 -4.87 -2.94
C ALA A 99 -2.84 -6.04 -2.64
N PRO A 100 -3.99 -6.16 -3.33
CA PRO A 100 -4.90 -7.28 -3.10
C PRO A 100 -4.29 -8.63 -3.51
N LEU A 101 -4.77 -9.71 -2.88
CA LEU A 101 -4.32 -11.08 -3.17
C LEU A 101 -4.92 -11.58 -4.50
N PRO A 102 -4.20 -12.41 -5.28
CA PRO A 102 -4.77 -13.07 -6.46
C PRO A 102 -6.05 -13.85 -6.11
N ILE A 103 -7.03 -13.83 -7.01
CA ILE A 103 -8.31 -14.54 -6.83
C ILE A 103 -8.48 -15.59 -7.93
N VAL A 104 -9.11 -16.72 -7.60
CA VAL A 104 -9.47 -17.74 -8.60
C VAL A 104 -10.88 -17.43 -9.11
N HIS A 105 -11.04 -17.27 -10.43
CA HIS A 105 -12.32 -17.02 -11.08
C HIS A 105 -12.44 -17.86 -12.36
N LYS A 106 -13.44 -18.74 -12.43
CA LYS A 106 -13.72 -19.61 -13.60
C LYS A 106 -12.43 -20.29 -14.12
N ASP A 107 -11.74 -21.00 -13.22
CA ASP A 107 -10.49 -21.73 -13.48
C ASP A 107 -9.26 -20.89 -13.85
N ASN A 108 -9.37 -19.56 -13.90
CA ASN A 108 -8.25 -18.65 -14.10
C ASN A 108 -7.85 -17.96 -12.79
N VAL A 109 -6.56 -17.70 -12.62
CA VAL A 109 -6.08 -16.84 -11.53
C VAL A 109 -6.03 -15.40 -12.03
N VAL A 110 -6.74 -14.53 -11.35
CA VAL A 110 -6.87 -13.11 -11.67
C VAL A 110 -6.00 -12.31 -10.71
N LEU A 111 -5.15 -11.45 -11.26
CA LEU A 111 -4.40 -10.45 -10.51
C LEU A 111 -5.26 -9.20 -10.36
N PRO A 112 -5.78 -8.89 -9.16
CA PRO A 112 -6.51 -7.64 -8.94
C PRO A 112 -5.54 -6.44 -8.97
N HIS A 113 -6.06 -5.27 -9.35
CA HIS A 113 -5.26 -4.06 -9.28
C HIS A 113 -5.15 -3.56 -7.83
N GLY A 114 -3.97 -3.09 -7.48
CA GLY A 114 -3.67 -2.33 -6.28
C GLY A 114 -3.25 -0.90 -6.61
N PHE A 115 -2.66 -0.22 -5.63
CA PHE A 115 -2.05 1.08 -5.85
C PHE A 115 -0.89 1.35 -4.89
N ILE A 116 -0.04 2.30 -5.29
CA ILE A 116 0.71 3.12 -4.33
C ILE A 116 0.21 4.56 -4.41
N ALA A 117 0.04 5.21 -3.26
CA ALA A 117 -0.55 6.55 -3.19
C ALA A 117 -0.05 7.34 -1.98
N TYR A 118 -0.26 8.65 -1.98
CA TYR A 118 -0.15 9.46 -0.76
C TYR A 118 -1.18 10.59 -0.78
N HIS A 119 -1.56 11.08 0.39
CA HIS A 119 -2.46 12.22 0.49
C HIS A 119 -1.69 13.54 0.33
N GLY A 120 -2.11 14.38 -0.63
CA GLY A 120 -1.48 15.68 -0.87
C GLY A 120 -1.65 16.69 0.27
N GLN A 121 -2.65 16.47 1.12
CA GLN A 121 -2.93 17.22 2.34
C GLN A 121 -3.40 16.24 3.42
N PHE A 122 -3.05 16.53 4.68
CA PHE A 122 -3.43 15.75 5.85
C PHE A 122 -3.68 16.69 7.05
N TRP A 123 -4.54 16.27 7.97
CA TRP A 123 -4.74 16.96 9.24
C TRP A 123 -3.61 16.61 10.20
N ASN A 124 -2.88 17.61 10.69
CA ASN A 124 -1.88 17.42 11.72
C ASN A 124 -2.48 17.73 13.11
N PRO A 125 -2.69 16.73 13.98
CA PRO A 125 -3.28 16.95 15.30
C PRO A 125 -2.35 17.70 16.28
N VAL A 126 -1.04 17.76 16.02
CA VAL A 126 -0.08 18.46 16.90
C VAL A 126 -0.20 19.98 16.76
N VAL A 127 -0.45 20.46 15.55
CA VAL A 127 -0.59 21.90 15.25
C VAL A 127 -2.03 22.29 14.91
N GLU A 128 -2.96 21.35 15.03
CA GLU A 128 -4.40 21.51 14.75
C GLU A 128 -4.69 22.22 13.42
N ALA A 129 -4.00 21.79 12.36
CA ALA A 129 -4.14 22.39 11.03
C ALA A 129 -3.96 21.38 9.90
N ASN A 130 -4.52 21.69 8.72
CA ASN A 130 -4.22 20.95 7.49
C ASN A 130 -2.84 21.35 6.96
N GLU A 131 -1.96 20.36 6.80
CA GLU A 131 -0.66 20.53 6.18
C GLU A 131 -0.63 19.90 4.79
N THR A 132 0.27 20.40 3.94
CA THR A 132 0.58 19.75 2.66
C THR A 132 1.57 18.61 2.86
N ALA A 133 1.51 17.60 1.99
CA ALA A 133 2.47 16.50 1.99
C ALA A 133 3.90 17.04 1.94
N PRO A 134 4.79 16.63 2.85
CA PRO A 134 6.18 17.09 2.86
C PRO A 134 6.95 16.51 1.67
N ASP A 135 7.95 17.24 1.17
CA ASP A 135 8.71 16.85 -0.03
C ASP A 135 9.44 15.49 0.09
N PRO A 136 9.96 15.08 1.27
CA PRO A 136 10.51 13.74 1.42
C PRO A 136 9.49 12.63 1.15
N LEU A 137 8.21 12.80 1.52
CA LEU A 137 7.15 11.82 1.21
C LEU A 137 6.88 11.76 -0.30
N LYS A 138 6.79 12.93 -0.96
CA LYS A 138 6.62 13.00 -2.43
C LYS A 138 7.78 12.29 -3.13
N SER A 139 9.00 12.49 -2.64
CA SER A 139 10.22 11.87 -3.16
C SER A 139 10.20 10.34 -2.97
N ALA A 140 9.81 9.87 -1.78
CA ALA A 140 9.64 8.44 -1.51
C ALA A 140 8.60 7.79 -2.44
N TYR A 141 7.45 8.43 -2.65
CA TYR A 141 6.45 7.99 -3.63
C TYR A 141 7.02 7.89 -5.05
N LEU A 142 7.75 8.91 -5.51
CA LEU A 142 8.37 8.90 -6.84
C LEU A 142 9.42 7.79 -6.97
N ASN A 143 10.20 7.54 -5.91
CA ASN A 143 11.20 6.48 -5.86
C ASN A 143 10.56 5.09 -5.89
N ALA A 144 9.53 4.86 -5.09
CA ALA A 144 8.75 3.62 -5.10
C ALA A 144 8.12 3.36 -6.48
N ARG A 145 7.53 4.40 -7.09
CA ARG A 145 7.00 4.34 -8.46
C ARG A 145 8.08 4.01 -9.50
N LYS A 146 9.26 4.63 -9.38
CA LYS A 146 10.40 4.36 -10.27
C LYS A 146 10.91 2.92 -10.11
N PHE A 147 10.99 2.43 -8.88
CA PHE A 147 11.36 1.07 -8.55
C PHE A 147 10.42 0.07 -9.23
N LEU A 148 9.10 0.19 -9.00
CA LEU A 148 8.09 -0.69 -9.61
C LEU A 148 8.09 -0.65 -11.13
N ARG A 149 8.46 0.48 -11.73
CA ARG A 149 8.51 0.64 -13.19
C ARG A 149 9.73 -0.01 -13.84
N ARG A 150 10.71 -0.44 -13.07
CA ARG A 150 11.89 -1.13 -13.61
C ARG A 150 11.44 -2.46 -14.23
N ASN A 151 11.55 -2.56 -15.56
CA ASN A 151 11.09 -3.71 -16.35
C ASN A 151 9.57 -3.96 -16.32
N ALA A 152 8.77 -2.98 -15.89
CA ALA A 152 7.32 -3.07 -15.93
C ALA A 152 6.77 -2.87 -17.35
N MET A 153 5.55 -3.34 -17.56
CA MET A 153 4.71 -2.96 -18.68
C MET A 153 3.70 -1.90 -18.21
N THR A 154 3.31 -0.98 -19.09
CA THR A 154 2.19 -0.08 -18.81
C THR A 154 1.02 -0.38 -19.74
N ARG A 155 -0.19 -0.44 -19.19
CA ARG A 155 -1.44 -0.55 -19.97
C ARG A 155 -2.38 0.59 -19.62
N LYS A 156 -3.19 1.03 -20.59
CA LYS A 156 -4.22 2.04 -20.38
C LYS A 156 -5.60 1.37 -20.39
N ALA A 157 -6.46 1.80 -19.48
CA ALA A 157 -7.88 1.47 -19.46
C ALA A 157 -8.65 2.58 -18.74
N ASN A 158 -9.85 2.91 -19.20
CA ASN A 158 -10.72 3.92 -18.58
C ASN A 158 -9.99 5.26 -18.27
N LYS A 159 -9.18 5.74 -19.23
CA LYS A 159 -8.33 6.96 -19.10
C LYS A 159 -7.24 6.91 -18.02
N ARG A 160 -7.06 5.78 -17.32
CA ARG A 160 -6.01 5.54 -16.33
C ARG A 160 -4.87 4.73 -16.94
N THR A 161 -3.67 4.88 -16.36
CA THR A 161 -2.48 4.13 -16.73
C THR A 161 -2.11 3.21 -15.57
N TYR A 162 -2.06 1.91 -15.84
CA TYR A 162 -1.74 0.86 -14.90
C TYR A 162 -0.31 0.38 -15.14
N VAL A 163 0.44 0.19 -14.07
CA VAL A 163 1.78 -0.40 -14.10
C VAL A 163 1.66 -1.88 -13.79
N ILE A 164 2.00 -2.75 -14.73
CA ILE A 164 2.09 -4.19 -14.52
C ILE A 164 3.55 -4.49 -14.19
N ALA A 165 3.82 -4.81 -12.93
CA ALA A 165 5.17 -5.05 -12.44
C ALA A 165 5.82 -6.28 -13.11
N ALA A 166 7.13 -6.42 -12.95
CA ALA A 166 7.92 -7.38 -13.69
C ALA A 166 7.46 -8.84 -13.47
N ASN A 167 7.13 -9.23 -12.23
CA ASN A 167 6.69 -10.59 -11.96
C ASN A 167 5.20 -10.80 -12.26
N ALA A 168 4.36 -9.77 -12.05
CA ALA A 168 2.99 -9.76 -12.55
C ALA A 168 2.94 -9.99 -14.07
N ARG A 169 3.83 -9.35 -14.84
CA ARG A 169 3.93 -9.57 -16.28
C ARG A 169 4.24 -11.04 -16.61
N LYS A 170 5.19 -11.67 -15.91
CA LYS A 170 5.51 -13.09 -16.12
C LYS A 170 4.30 -13.97 -15.85
N LYS A 171 3.52 -13.66 -14.81
CA LYS A 171 2.26 -14.38 -14.52
C LYS A 171 1.24 -14.27 -15.64
N LEU A 172 1.16 -13.15 -16.35
CA LEU A 172 0.31 -13.05 -17.54
C LEU A 172 0.78 -13.97 -18.67
N GLU A 173 2.09 -14.12 -18.85
CA GLU A 173 2.68 -15.05 -19.83
C GLU A 173 2.41 -16.53 -19.43
N GLU A 174 2.20 -16.80 -18.14
CA GLU A 174 1.78 -18.09 -17.58
C GLU A 174 0.25 -18.32 -17.61
N GLY A 175 -0.53 -17.38 -18.15
CA GLY A 175 -1.99 -17.51 -18.31
C GLY A 175 -2.83 -16.84 -17.22
N TYR A 176 -2.22 -16.09 -16.28
CA TYR A 176 -3.01 -15.28 -15.35
C TYR A 176 -3.74 -14.16 -16.09
N ALA A 177 -4.92 -13.81 -15.61
CA ALA A 177 -5.68 -12.67 -16.10
C ALA A 177 -5.43 -11.42 -15.24
N LEU A 178 -5.67 -10.24 -15.81
CA LEU A 178 -5.77 -8.99 -15.05
C LEU A 178 -7.23 -8.79 -14.63
N GLY A 179 -7.47 -8.42 -13.38
CA GLY A 179 -8.79 -8.04 -12.90
C GLY A 179 -9.22 -6.68 -13.45
N ALA A 180 -10.38 -6.18 -12.98
CA ALA A 180 -10.88 -4.87 -13.34
C ALA A 180 -9.77 -3.80 -13.34
N PRO A 181 -9.68 -2.94 -14.37
CA PRO A 181 -10.65 -2.76 -15.45
C PRO A 181 -10.39 -3.62 -16.72
N PHE A 182 -9.56 -4.65 -16.65
CA PHE A 182 -9.16 -5.46 -17.81
C PHE A 182 -9.89 -6.81 -17.90
N GLU A 183 -10.93 -7.00 -17.11
CA GLU A 183 -11.81 -8.17 -17.22
C GLU A 183 -12.34 -8.26 -18.65
N SER A 184 -12.00 -9.35 -19.34
CA SER A 184 -12.69 -9.76 -20.56
C SER A 184 -14.06 -10.30 -20.15
N GLU A 185 -15.14 -9.74 -20.72
CA GLU A 185 -16.50 -10.27 -20.62
C GLU A 185 -16.57 -11.78 -20.92
#